data_AF-A0A0C5VWP6-F1
#
_entry.id   AF-A0A0C5VWP6-F1
#
_cell.length_a   1.000
_cell.length_b   1.000
_cell.length_c   1.000
_cell.angle_alpha   90.00
_cell.angle_beta   90.00
_cell.angle_gamma   90.00
#
_symmetry.space_group_name_H-M   'P 1'
#
loop_
_entity.id
_entity.type
_entity.pdbx_description
1 polymer ?
#
loop_
_entity_poly.entity_id
_entity_poly.type
_entity_poly.pdbx_seq_one_letter_code
_entity_poly.pdbx_strand_id
1 'polypeptide(L)'
;MTEKIELLVRDKVHVFSNDDMKESVIKKLGKPDDAGGFFGKRKIPLTQKHSGIEFHNEPDGKLRLIYKRRRNDIPFICIPFYDENT
;
A
#
# COMPACT_ATOMS: atom_id res chain seq x y z
N MET A 1 -5.05 15.66 9.81
CA MET A 1 -6.30 15.08 9.26
C MET A 1 -5.95 13.73 8.66
N THR A 2 -6.74 12.69 8.89
CA THR A 2 -6.51 11.37 8.29
C THR A 2 -6.94 11.41 6.82
N GLU A 3 -5.99 11.35 5.90
CA GLU A 3 -6.28 11.23 4.46
C GLU A 3 -6.84 9.85 4.16
N LYS A 4 -7.96 9.79 3.41
CA LYS A 4 -8.64 8.55 3.05
C LYS A 4 -8.70 8.39 1.54
N ILE A 5 -8.54 7.15 1.09
CA ILE A 5 -8.57 6.78 -0.33
C ILE A 5 -9.51 5.60 -0.49
N GLU A 6 -10.45 5.73 -1.42
CA GLU A 6 -11.31 4.63 -1.85
C GLU A 6 -10.69 3.93 -3.07
N LEU A 7 -10.53 2.61 -2.97
CA LEU A 7 -9.91 1.79 -4.01
C LEU A 7 -10.77 0.58 -4.34
N LEU A 8 -11.04 0.39 -5.62
CA LEU A 8 -11.60 -0.85 -6.14
C LEU A 8 -10.50 -1.91 -6.25
N VAL A 9 -10.59 -2.97 -5.44
CA VAL A 9 -9.68 -4.12 -5.41
C VAL A 9 -10.52 -5.39 -5.48
N ARG A 10 -10.27 -6.27 -6.46
CA ARG A 10 -11.04 -7.52 -6.69
C ARG A 10 -12.56 -7.29 -6.63
N ASP A 11 -13.03 -6.30 -7.40
CA ASP A 11 -14.44 -5.91 -7.54
C ASP A 11 -15.13 -5.42 -6.25
N LYS A 12 -14.36 -5.09 -5.21
CA LYS A 12 -14.84 -4.50 -3.96
C LYS A 12 -14.17 -3.17 -3.68
N VAL A 13 -14.94 -2.19 -3.19
CA VAL A 13 -14.41 -0.90 -2.77
C VAL A 13 -13.90 -1.02 -1.34
N HIS A 14 -12.65 -0.61 -1.13
CA HIS A 14 -11.99 -0.58 0.17
C HIS A 14 -11.49 0.83 0.46
N VAL A 15 -11.61 1.26 1.72
CA VAL A 15 -11.08 2.54 2.20
C VAL A 15 -9.73 2.29 2.88
N PHE A 16 -8.72 3.08 2.49
CA PHE A 16 -7.40 3.10 3.12
C PHE A 16 -7.05 4.48 3.64
N SER A 17 -6.22 4.55 4.68
CA SER A 17 -5.69 5.81 5.20
C SER A 17 -4.23 5.70 5.64
N ASN A 18 -3.64 6.83 6.03
CA ASN A 18 -2.32 6.91 6.66
C ASN A 18 -2.23 6.24 8.04
N ASP A 19 -3.36 5.82 8.61
CA ASP A 19 -3.43 5.05 9.86
C ASP A 19 -3.43 3.53 9.62
N ASP A 20 -3.54 3.09 8.36
CA ASP A 20 -3.47 1.68 8.04
C ASP A 20 -2.05 1.13 8.24
N MET A 21 -2.01 -0.11 8.72
CA MET A 21 -0.81 -0.91 8.87
C MET A 21 -0.82 -2.03 7.84
N LYS A 22 0.35 -2.58 7.54
CA LYS A 22 0.53 -3.77 6.72
C LYS A 22 -0.44 -4.90 7.09
N GLU A 23 -0.68 -5.09 8.39
CA GLU A 23 -1.59 -6.10 8.91
C GLU A 23 -3.07 -5.76 8.65
N SER A 24 -3.46 -4.49 8.73
CA SER A 24 -4.83 -4.06 8.41
C SER A 24 -5.11 -4.17 6.91
N VAL A 25 -4.11 -3.89 6.06
CA VAL A 25 -4.20 -4.12 4.61
C VAL A 25 -4.43 -5.61 4.31
N ILE A 26 -3.67 -6.51 4.92
CA ILE A 26 -3.89 -7.97 4.80
C ILE A 26 -5.28 -8.35 5.32
N LYS A 27 -5.72 -7.79 6.45
CA LYS A 27 -7.04 -8.09 7.01
C LYS A 27 -8.17 -7.65 6.07
N LYS A 28 -8.01 -6.53 5.38
CA LYS A 28 -8.98 -5.98 4.41
C LYS A 28 -9.01 -6.75 3.09
N LEU A 29 -7.83 -7.10 2.56
CA LEU A 29 -7.67 -7.63 1.20
C LEU A 29 -7.36 -9.13 1.13
N GLY A 30 -7.09 -9.75 2.27
CA GLY A 30 -6.59 -11.12 2.37
C GLY A 30 -5.10 -11.22 2.07
N LYS A 31 -4.65 -12.43 1.69
CA LYS A 31 -3.24 -12.68 1.35
C LYS A 31 -2.84 -11.88 0.10
N PRO A 32 -1.66 -11.25 0.08
CA PRO A 32 -1.12 -10.60 -1.12
C PRO A 32 -0.82 -11.63 -2.21
N ASP A 33 -0.94 -11.18 -3.46
CA ASP A 33 -0.58 -11.97 -4.64
C ASP A 33 0.95 -12.13 -4.73
N ASP A 34 1.68 -11.08 -4.33
CA ASP A 34 3.13 -11.04 -4.30
C ASP A 34 3.65 -10.07 -3.21
N ALA A 35 4.92 -10.19 -2.82
CA ALA A 35 5.56 -9.31 -1.84
C ALA A 35 6.99 -8.96 -2.28
N GLY A 36 7.39 -7.71 -2.07
CA GLY A 36 8.67 -7.17 -2.52
C GLY A 36 9.24 -6.10 -1.59
N GLY A 37 10.22 -5.34 -2.09
CA GLY A 37 10.85 -4.24 -1.35
C GLY A 37 11.49 -4.73 -0.04
N PHE A 38 12.46 -5.63 -0.14
CA PHE A 38 13.03 -6.28 1.05
C PHE A 38 13.99 -5.36 1.80
N PHE A 39 13.75 -5.15 3.09
CA PHE A 39 14.60 -4.33 3.95
C PHE A 39 15.37 -5.15 4.99
N GLY A 40 16.63 -4.75 5.21
CA GLY A 40 17.53 -5.31 6.22
C GLY A 40 17.95 -6.77 5.98
N LYS A 41 18.77 -7.30 6.90
CA LYS A 41 19.30 -8.68 6.81
C LYS A 41 18.22 -9.76 6.90
N ARG A 42 17.08 -9.44 7.56
CA ARG A 42 15.93 -10.33 7.70
C ARG A 42 15.02 -10.37 6.47
N LYS A 43 15.34 -9.60 5.41
CA LYS A 43 14.56 -9.50 4.18
C LYS A 43 13.07 -9.31 4.50
N ILE A 44 12.75 -8.28 5.29
CA ILE A 44 11.36 -7.98 5.63
C ILE A 44 10.72 -7.35 4.39
N PRO A 45 9.64 -7.91 3.83
CA PRO A 45 8.99 -7.31 2.66
C PRO A 45 8.23 -6.05 3.08
N LEU A 46 8.57 -4.93 2.46
CA LEU A 46 7.93 -3.64 2.67
C LEU A 46 6.80 -3.38 1.68
N THR A 47 6.77 -4.10 0.56
CA THR A 47 5.74 -3.94 -0.47
C THR A 47 4.84 -5.17 -0.52
N GLN A 48 3.52 -4.96 -0.59
CA GLN A 48 2.50 -5.98 -0.83
C GLN A 48 1.77 -5.70 -2.13
N LYS A 49 1.55 -6.71 -2.96
CA LYS A 49 0.84 -6.56 -4.23
C LYS A 49 -0.53 -7.23 -4.18
N HIS A 50 -1.57 -6.47 -4.52
CA HIS A 50 -2.95 -6.95 -4.63
C HIS A 50 -3.56 -6.46 -5.94
N SER A 51 -3.94 -7.37 -6.84
CA SER A 51 -4.59 -7.04 -8.12
C SER A 51 -3.84 -5.99 -8.94
N GLY A 52 -2.50 -6.08 -8.94
CA GLY A 52 -1.63 -5.12 -9.64
C GLY A 52 -1.48 -3.75 -8.96
N ILE A 53 -1.99 -3.59 -7.74
CA ILE A 53 -1.79 -2.42 -6.87
C ILE A 53 -0.73 -2.77 -5.84
N GLU A 54 0.22 -1.88 -5.62
CA GLU A 54 1.28 -2.02 -4.64
C GLU A 54 1.01 -1.15 -3.42
N PHE A 55 1.14 -1.74 -2.24
CA PHE A 55 1.01 -1.12 -0.94
C PHE A 55 2.40 -1.13 -0.30
N HIS A 56 2.99 0.04 -0.17
CA HIS A 56 4.34 0.25 0.33
C HIS A 56 4.28 0.69 1.79
N ASN A 57 4.99 -0.02 2.65
CA ASN A 57 4.97 0.17 4.09
C ASN A 57 6.36 0.55 4.60
N GLU A 58 6.42 1.27 5.70
CA GLU A 58 7.65 1.43 6.49
C GLU A 58 8.11 0.10 7.11
N PRO A 59 9.36 0.03 7.62
CA PRO A 59 9.84 -1.10 8.40
C PRO A 59 9.00 -1.42 9.65
N ASP A 60 8.33 -0.42 10.24
CA ASP A 60 7.40 -0.60 11.37
C ASP A 60 6.00 -1.10 10.94
N GLY A 61 5.77 -1.22 9.63
CA GLY A 61 4.53 -1.70 9.04
C GLY A 61 3.53 -0.59 8.69
N LYS A 62 3.80 0.69 8.95
CA LYS A 62 2.87 1.78 8.59
C LYS A 62 2.72 1.91 7.08
N LEU A 63 1.49 1.99 6.58
CA LEU A 63 1.23 2.21 5.15
C LEU A 63 1.66 3.64 4.75
N ARG A 64 2.49 3.74 3.71
CA ARG A 64 3.05 5.02 3.26
C ARG A 64 2.67 5.41 1.86
N LEU A 65 2.52 4.45 0.96
CA LEU A 65 2.25 4.74 -0.42
C LEU A 65 1.40 3.64 -1.02
N ILE A 66 0.35 4.05 -1.73
CA ILE A 66 -0.39 3.17 -2.62
C ILE A 66 -0.06 3.55 -4.06
N TYR A 67 0.43 2.57 -4.81
CA TYR A 67 0.89 2.73 -6.18
C TYR A 67 0.16 1.78 -7.12
N LYS A 68 -0.42 2.30 -8.20
CA LYS A 68 -0.97 1.49 -9.30
C LYS A 68 -0.50 2.04 -10.63
N ARG A 69 0.12 1.21 -11.47
CA ARG A 69 0.58 1.60 -12.82
C ARG A 69 -0.49 1.31 -13.89
N ARG A 70 -0.67 2.19 -14.87
CA ARG A 70 -1.44 1.88 -16.11
C ARG A 70 -0.53 1.23 -17.16
N ARG A 71 -1.12 0.62 -18.20
CA ARG A 71 -0.43 0.44 -19.50
C ARG A 71 0.01 1.83 -19.96
N ASN A 72 1.27 1.99 -20.33
CA ASN A 72 1.98 3.25 -20.64
C ASN A 72 2.74 3.86 -19.46
N ASP A 73 2.97 3.11 -18.38
CA ASP A 73 3.88 3.48 -17.30
C ASP A 73 3.50 4.70 -16.46
N ILE A 74 2.36 5.33 -16.78
CA ILE A 74 1.79 6.45 -16.03
C ILE A 74 1.15 5.90 -14.74
N PRO A 75 1.48 6.47 -13.56
CA PRO A 75 0.81 6.11 -12.32
C PRO A 75 -0.68 6.49 -12.40
N PHE A 76 -1.55 5.52 -12.14
CA PHE A 76 -2.98 5.73 -11.97
C PHE A 76 -3.29 6.28 -10.58
N ILE A 77 -2.56 5.81 -9.56
CA ILE A 77 -2.69 6.19 -8.16
C ILE A 77 -1.28 6.19 -7.59
N CYS A 78 -0.89 7.29 -6.97
CA CYS A 78 0.38 7.47 -6.29
C CYS A 78 0.13 8.48 -5.17
N ILE A 79 -0.35 8.00 -4.03
CA ILE A 79 -0.73 8.86 -2.91
C ILE A 79 0.22 8.56 -1.75
N PRO A 80 1.15 9.49 -1.46
CA PRO A 80 2.00 9.36 -0.30
C PRO A 80 1.28 9.87 0.95
N PHE A 81 1.48 9.16 2.05
CA PHE A 81 1.02 9.55 3.37
C PHE A 81 2.18 10.19 4.15
N TYR A 82 2.52 11.43 3.80
CA TYR A 82 3.47 12.25 4.57
C TYR A 82 2.72 13.07 5.62
N ASP A 83 3.33 13.27 6.79
CA ASP A 83 2.98 14.39 7.66
C ASP A 83 3.78 15.60 7.15
N GLU A 84 3.12 16.70 6.80
CA GLU A 84 3.78 17.94 6.34
C GLU A 84 4.54 18.69 7.48
N ASN A 85 4.97 18.01 8.55
CA ASN A 85 5.62 18.65 9.70
C ASN A 85 6.97 18.00 10.07
N THR A 86 7.94 18.10 9.16
CA THR A 86 9.38 17.99 9.50
C THR A 86 10.14 19.18 8.93
#